data_AF-F9HGN5-F1
#
_entry.id   AF-F9HGN5-F1
#
_cell.length_a   1.000
_cell.length_b   1.000
_cell.length_c   1.000
_cell.angle_alpha   90.00
_cell.angle_beta   90.00
_cell.angle_gamma   90.00
#
_symmetry.space_group_name_H-M   'P 1'
#
loop_
_entity.id
_entity.type
_entity.pdbx_description
1 polymer ?
#
loop_
_entity_poly.entity_id
_entity_poly.type
_entity_poly.pdbx_seq_one_letter_code
_entity_poly.pdbx_strand_id
1 'polypeptide(L)'
;MITLENDLLEFDITGILGYEINQHIDFYNTGVEEAYAAIKNKDDRTALSILRILKSQLDIEYKYFDSKRFWDFGKLNDAYSYVDGICKASRKLVGAPNYQNMRSMLYDIRDYMTRTRFDDDRYYGNVFALAVDKYLDEMTASGRHSRFGIFLQGIRTFYHRPGKGTAKQCLTLSKGLTHKDIEPFIFIEYIERYLR
;
A
#
# COMPACT_ATOMS: atom_id res chain seq x y z
N MET A 1 -19.59 -11.07 -0.43
CA MET A 1 -18.36 -10.24 -0.41
C MET A 1 -17.41 -10.74 0.66
N ILE A 2 -16.12 -10.78 0.32
CA ILE A 2 -15.01 -11.08 1.24
C ILE A 2 -14.84 -9.89 2.20
N THR A 3 -14.43 -10.15 3.44
CA THR A 3 -14.03 -9.11 4.39
C THR A 3 -12.52 -8.89 4.28
N LEU A 4 -12.10 -7.63 4.24
CA LEU A 4 -10.68 -7.28 4.23
C LEU A 4 -10.12 -7.38 5.67
N GLU A 5 -8.91 -7.91 5.80
CA GLU A 5 -8.18 -7.92 7.07
C GLU A 5 -7.66 -6.52 7.42
N ASN A 6 -7.19 -5.80 6.40
CA ASN A 6 -6.72 -4.43 6.48
C ASN A 6 -7.49 -3.59 5.46
N ASP A 7 -8.12 -2.50 5.89
CA ASP A 7 -8.86 -1.64 4.95
C ASP A 7 -7.93 -0.78 4.06
N LEU A 8 -6.63 -0.74 4.35
CA LEU A 8 -5.67 0.08 3.62
C LEU A 8 -4.27 -0.55 3.64
N LEU A 9 -3.64 -0.63 2.46
CA LEU A 9 -2.29 -1.17 2.28
C LEU A 9 -1.28 -0.02 2.19
N GLU A 10 -0.62 0.27 3.31
CA GLU A 10 0.29 1.41 3.47
C GLU A 10 1.72 1.13 2.94
N PHE A 11 1.86 0.93 1.62
CA PHE A 11 3.12 0.48 1.00
C PHE A 11 4.35 1.36 1.27
N ASP A 12 4.20 2.65 1.54
CA ASP A 12 5.35 3.53 1.87
C ASP A 12 5.73 3.51 3.36
N ILE A 13 4.86 2.95 4.22
CA ILE A 13 5.09 2.83 5.66
C ILE A 13 5.78 1.51 6.01
N THR A 14 5.34 0.41 5.41
CA THR A 14 5.81 -0.94 5.75
C THR A 14 5.80 -1.88 4.54
N GLY A 15 6.26 -3.11 4.75
CA GLY A 15 6.15 -4.21 3.81
C GLY A 15 4.79 -4.91 3.97
N ILE A 16 4.11 -5.12 2.85
CA ILE A 16 2.78 -5.75 2.76
C ILE A 16 2.94 -7.14 2.13
N LEU A 17 2.33 -8.18 2.70
CA LEU A 17 2.39 -9.52 2.11
C LEU A 17 1.54 -9.58 0.84
N GLY A 18 2.00 -10.35 -0.16
CA GLY A 18 1.28 -10.50 -1.41
C GLY A 18 -0.14 -11.03 -1.23
N TYR A 19 -0.38 -11.86 -0.21
CA TYR A 19 -1.71 -12.36 0.08
C TYR A 19 -2.68 -11.24 0.48
N GLU A 20 -2.20 -10.21 1.18
CA GLU A 20 -3.03 -9.05 1.56
C GLU A 20 -3.44 -8.27 0.31
N ILE A 21 -2.51 -8.04 -0.61
CA ILE A 21 -2.79 -7.39 -1.90
C ILE A 21 -3.80 -8.23 -2.70
N ASN A 22 -3.60 -9.54 -2.75
CA ASN A 22 -4.49 -10.47 -3.42
C ASN A 22 -5.90 -10.47 -2.79
N GLN A 23 -6.01 -10.34 -1.46
CA GLN A 23 -7.29 -10.24 -0.76
C GLN A 23 -8.08 -8.99 -1.20
N HIS A 24 -7.41 -7.85 -1.38
CA HIS A 24 -8.07 -6.66 -1.92
C HIS A 24 -8.52 -6.84 -3.37
N ILE A 25 -7.67 -7.44 -4.21
CA ILE A 25 -8.04 -7.77 -5.59
C ILE A 25 -9.27 -8.68 -5.63
N ASP A 26 -9.31 -9.69 -4.76
CA ASP A 26 -10.43 -10.63 -4.65
C ASP A 26 -11.69 -10.00 -4.11
N PHE A 27 -11.58 -9.06 -3.17
CA PHE A 27 -12.70 -8.25 -2.69
C PHE A 27 -13.40 -7.53 -3.85
N TYR A 28 -12.65 -6.86 -4.72
CA TYR A 28 -13.23 -6.15 -5.85
C TYR A 28 -13.79 -7.09 -6.92
N ASN A 29 -13.03 -8.11 -7.32
CA ASN A 29 -13.46 -9.05 -8.36
C ASN A 29 -14.70 -9.84 -7.92
N THR A 30 -14.70 -10.36 -6.69
CA THR A 30 -15.85 -11.09 -6.14
C THR A 30 -17.06 -10.19 -6.01
N GLY A 31 -16.89 -8.96 -5.51
CA GLY A 31 -18.01 -8.02 -5.41
C GLY A 31 -18.61 -7.64 -6.77
N VAL A 32 -17.77 -7.47 -7.80
CA VAL A 32 -18.25 -7.23 -9.17
C VAL A 32 -19.08 -8.41 -9.69
N GLU A 33 -18.60 -9.65 -9.52
CA GLU A 33 -19.31 -10.84 -9.97
C GLU A 33 -20.63 -11.04 -9.19
N GLU A 34 -20.63 -10.82 -7.88
CA GLU A 34 -21.85 -10.84 -7.05
C GLU A 34 -22.86 -9.77 -7.51
N ALA A 35 -22.40 -8.56 -7.84
CA ALA A 35 -23.27 -7.51 -8.35
C ALA A 35 -23.86 -7.86 -9.73
N TYR A 36 -23.08 -8.44 -10.64
CA TYR A 36 -23.59 -8.92 -11.93
C TYR A 36 -24.57 -10.09 -11.78
N ALA A 37 -24.35 -10.98 -10.81
CA ALA A 37 -25.29 -12.05 -10.50
C ALA A 37 -26.63 -11.50 -9.98
N ALA A 38 -26.60 -10.51 -9.09
CA ALA A 38 -27.81 -9.84 -8.60
C ALA A 38 -28.58 -9.14 -9.74
N ILE A 39 -27.87 -8.45 -10.63
CA ILE A 39 -28.45 -7.85 -11.85
C ILE A 39 -29.13 -8.90 -12.73
N LYS A 40 -28.48 -10.05 -12.96
CA LYS A 40 -29.05 -11.16 -13.76
C LYS A 40 -30.33 -11.70 -13.13
N ASN A 41 -30.42 -11.69 -11.80
CA ASN A 41 -31.58 -12.10 -11.03
C ASN A 41 -32.64 -10.99 -10.85
N LYS A 42 -32.48 -9.84 -11.53
CA LYS A 42 -33.36 -8.66 -11.42
C LYS A 42 -33.40 -8.03 -10.02
N ASP A 43 -32.34 -8.22 -9.23
CA ASP A 43 -32.14 -7.60 -7.91
C ASP A 43 -31.16 -6.42 -8.00
N ASP A 44 -31.60 -5.35 -8.66
CA ASP A 44 -30.79 -4.14 -8.84
C ASP A 44 -30.50 -3.43 -7.51
N ARG A 45 -31.32 -3.64 -6.47
CA ARG A 45 -31.10 -3.05 -5.14
C ARG A 45 -29.86 -3.64 -4.50
N THR A 46 -29.71 -4.96 -4.51
CA THR A 46 -28.53 -5.64 -3.99
C THR A 46 -27.29 -5.28 -4.79
N ALA A 47 -27.37 -5.26 -6.12
CA ALA A 47 -26.26 -4.86 -6.98
C ALA A 47 -25.79 -3.42 -6.69
N LEU A 48 -26.72 -2.48 -6.51
CA LEU A 48 -26.39 -1.09 -6.17
C LEU A 48 -25.77 -0.99 -4.78
N SER A 49 -26.23 -1.79 -3.81
CA SER A 49 -25.63 -1.87 -2.48
C SER A 49 -24.18 -2.34 -2.54
N ILE A 50 -23.90 -3.40 -3.31
CA ILE A 50 -22.53 -3.91 -3.49
C ILE A 50 -21.64 -2.84 -4.14
N LEU A 51 -22.11 -2.20 -5.22
CA LEU A 51 -21.33 -1.14 -5.89
C LEU A 51 -20.97 0.00 -4.94
N ARG A 52 -21.85 0.39 -4.01
CA ARG A 52 -21.56 1.43 -3.01
C ARG A 52 -20.43 1.01 -2.07
N ILE A 53 -20.40 -0.26 -1.65
CA ILE A 53 -19.32 -0.79 -0.80
C ILE A 53 -18.00 -0.78 -1.58
N LEU A 54 -18.00 -1.29 -2.81
CA LEU A 54 -16.80 -1.31 -3.66
C LEU A 54 -16.26 0.11 -3.91
N LYS A 55 -17.14 1.06 -4.24
CA LYS A 55 -16.73 2.45 -4.45
C LYS A 55 -16.17 3.06 -3.16
N SER A 56 -16.80 2.83 -2.01
CA SER A 56 -16.32 3.35 -0.72
C SER A 56 -14.89 2.86 -0.44
N GLN A 57 -14.61 1.58 -0.69
CA GLN A 57 -13.27 1.02 -0.52
C GLN A 57 -12.27 1.62 -1.53
N LEU A 58 -12.65 1.76 -2.81
CA LEU A 58 -11.83 2.45 -3.81
C LEU A 58 -11.51 3.90 -3.43
N ASP A 59 -12.46 4.63 -2.86
CA ASP A 59 -12.26 6.02 -2.44
C ASP A 59 -11.26 6.11 -1.27
N ILE A 60 -11.30 5.16 -0.33
CA ILE A 60 -10.34 5.06 0.79
C ILE A 60 -8.91 4.87 0.25
N GLU A 61 -8.73 3.83 -0.56
CA GLU A 61 -7.41 3.48 -1.10
C GLU A 61 -6.88 4.56 -2.07
N TYR A 62 -7.74 5.08 -2.94
CA TYR A 62 -7.37 6.16 -3.86
C TYR A 62 -6.88 7.39 -3.13
N LYS A 63 -7.59 7.81 -2.06
CA LYS A 63 -7.20 8.99 -1.29
C LYS A 63 -5.78 8.85 -0.72
N TYR A 64 -5.39 7.64 -0.33
CA TYR A 64 -4.05 7.36 0.14
C TYR A 64 -3.02 7.37 -0.99
N PHE A 65 -3.28 6.63 -2.06
CA PHE A 65 -2.36 6.48 -3.19
C PHE A 65 -2.18 7.76 -4.03
N ASP A 66 -3.16 8.66 -4.03
CA ASP A 66 -3.08 9.95 -4.72
C ASP A 66 -2.36 11.03 -3.87
N SER A 67 -1.91 10.69 -2.67
CA SER A 67 -1.18 11.62 -1.81
C SER A 67 0.23 11.91 -2.34
N LYS A 68 0.70 13.15 -2.18
CA LYS A 68 2.08 13.54 -2.57
C LYS A 68 3.14 12.63 -1.96
N ARG A 69 2.97 12.30 -0.67
CA ARG A 69 3.87 11.40 0.07
C ARG A 69 3.96 10.05 -0.62
N PHE A 70 2.81 9.45 -0.95
CA PHE A 70 2.78 8.18 -1.64
C PHE A 70 3.44 8.28 -3.01
N TRP A 71 3.17 9.33 -3.80
CA TRP A 71 3.81 9.53 -5.10
C TRP A 71 5.35 9.60 -5.05
N ASP A 72 5.91 10.16 -3.98
CA ASP A 72 7.36 10.20 -3.73
C ASP A 72 7.93 8.79 -3.47
N PHE A 73 7.13 7.85 -2.99
CA PHE A 73 7.51 6.44 -2.80
C PHE A 73 7.12 5.55 -3.99
N GLY A 74 5.91 5.70 -4.53
CA GLY A 74 5.24 4.79 -5.44
C GLY A 74 5.99 4.48 -6.74
N LYS A 75 6.88 5.38 -7.18
CA LYS A 75 7.79 5.10 -8.32
C LYS A 75 8.81 4.00 -8.04
N LEU A 76 9.03 3.67 -6.78
CA LEU A 76 9.93 2.63 -6.28
C LEU A 76 9.16 1.39 -5.80
N ASN A 77 7.82 1.44 -5.79
CA ASN A 77 6.98 0.36 -5.28
C ASN A 77 6.91 -0.79 -6.30
N ASP A 78 7.28 -1.98 -5.90
CA ASP A 78 7.21 -3.20 -6.73
C ASP A 78 5.77 -3.72 -6.90
N ALA A 79 4.82 -3.23 -6.11
CA ALA A 79 3.38 -3.43 -6.28
C ALA A 79 2.66 -2.26 -7.02
N TYR A 80 3.39 -1.45 -7.80
CA TYR A 80 2.80 -0.28 -8.48
C TYR A 80 1.62 -0.63 -9.40
N SER A 81 1.57 -1.82 -9.98
CA SER A 81 0.45 -2.23 -10.85
C SER A 81 -0.90 -2.26 -10.11
N TYR A 82 -0.91 -2.70 -8.84
CA TYR A 82 -2.12 -2.68 -8.00
C TYR A 82 -2.57 -1.24 -7.74
N VAL A 83 -1.64 -0.38 -7.31
CA VAL A 83 -1.87 1.04 -7.05
C VAL A 83 -2.42 1.75 -8.28
N ASP A 84 -1.83 1.50 -9.45
CA ASP A 84 -2.26 2.07 -10.73
C ASP A 84 -3.70 1.63 -11.08
N GLY A 85 -4.04 0.36 -10.83
CA GLY A 85 -5.40 -0.16 -10.97
C GLY A 85 -6.41 0.58 -10.11
N ILE A 86 -6.12 0.75 -8.81
CA ILE A 86 -6.97 1.51 -7.87
C ILE A 86 -7.17 2.96 -8.35
N CYS A 87 -6.08 3.62 -8.72
CA CYS A 87 -6.12 5.00 -9.20
C CYS A 87 -6.92 5.17 -10.49
N LYS A 88 -6.80 4.23 -11.43
CA LYS A 88 -7.54 4.26 -12.69
C LYS A 88 -9.03 3.97 -12.49
N ALA A 89 -9.36 2.94 -11.70
CA ALA A 89 -10.74 2.60 -11.36
C ALA A 89 -11.43 3.79 -10.68
N SER A 90 -10.85 4.33 -9.62
CA SER A 90 -11.44 5.42 -8.84
C SER A 90 -11.71 6.67 -9.69
N ARG A 91 -10.78 7.07 -10.57
CA ARG A 91 -10.95 8.22 -11.46
C ARG A 91 -12.07 8.06 -12.50
N LYS A 92 -12.47 6.84 -12.82
CA LYS A 92 -13.59 6.55 -13.74
C LYS A 92 -14.95 6.56 -13.05
N LEU A 93 -14.98 6.28 -11.75
CA LEU A 93 -16.20 6.26 -10.94
C LEU A 93 -16.63 7.67 -10.52
N VAL A 94 -16.93 8.52 -11.50
CA VAL A 94 -17.37 9.90 -11.27
C VAL A 94 -18.82 9.93 -10.75
N GLY A 95 -18.99 10.61 -9.60
CA GLY A 95 -20.30 10.81 -8.97
C GLY A 95 -20.77 9.63 -8.10
N ALA A 96 -22.00 9.74 -7.61
CA ALA A 96 -22.58 8.74 -6.73
C ALA A 96 -23.11 7.52 -7.52
N PRO A 97 -22.93 6.29 -7.00
CA PRO A 97 -23.57 5.10 -7.55
C PRO A 97 -25.10 5.23 -7.59
N ASN A 98 -25.67 4.97 -8.76
CA ASN A 98 -27.11 4.94 -8.99
C ASN A 98 -27.47 3.91 -10.08
N TYR A 99 -28.77 3.63 -10.26
CA TYR A 99 -29.21 2.60 -11.20
C TYR A 99 -28.82 2.87 -12.66
N GLN A 100 -28.66 4.13 -13.08
CA GLN A 100 -28.33 4.48 -14.46
C GLN A 100 -26.86 4.20 -14.77
N ASN A 101 -25.95 4.50 -13.84
CA ASN A 101 -24.50 4.33 -14.04
C ASN A 101 -23.94 3.01 -13.48
N MET A 102 -24.74 2.25 -12.72
CA MET A 102 -24.30 1.05 -12.00
C MET A 102 -23.51 0.05 -12.87
N ARG A 103 -24.04 -0.30 -14.04
CA ARG A 103 -23.40 -1.27 -14.95
C ARG A 103 -22.07 -0.77 -15.49
N SER A 104 -21.97 0.53 -15.81
CA SER A 104 -20.74 1.15 -16.29
C SER A 104 -19.69 1.17 -15.19
N MET A 105 -20.06 1.61 -13.98
CA MET A 105 -19.13 1.65 -12.86
C MET A 105 -18.61 0.26 -12.49
N LEU A 106 -19.47 -0.77 -12.46
CA LEU A 106 -19.03 -2.16 -12.25
C LEU A 106 -18.07 -2.64 -13.35
N TYR A 107 -18.31 -2.23 -14.59
CA TYR A 107 -17.41 -2.54 -15.71
C TYR A 107 -16.04 -1.89 -15.53
N ASP A 108 -16.02 -0.59 -15.16
CA ASP A 108 -14.77 0.14 -14.91
C ASP A 108 -13.97 -0.49 -13.77
N ILE A 109 -14.61 -0.87 -12.66
CA ILE A 109 -13.94 -1.61 -11.57
C ILE A 109 -13.32 -2.89 -12.15
N ARG A 110 -14.10 -3.71 -12.85
CA ARG A 110 -13.60 -4.98 -13.41
C ARG A 110 -12.42 -4.81 -14.37
N ASP A 111 -12.42 -3.75 -15.17
CA ASP A 111 -11.41 -3.50 -16.20
C ASP A 111 -10.07 -3.08 -15.59
N TYR A 112 -10.10 -2.28 -14.53
CA TYR A 112 -8.90 -1.75 -13.89
C TYR A 112 -8.42 -2.56 -12.70
N MET A 113 -9.26 -3.40 -12.11
CA MET A 113 -8.80 -4.35 -11.10
C MET A 113 -7.90 -5.39 -11.75
N THR A 114 -6.62 -5.32 -11.40
CA THR A 114 -5.57 -6.06 -12.08
C THR A 114 -5.77 -7.56 -11.87
N ARG A 115 -5.65 -8.34 -12.95
CA ARG A 115 -5.47 -9.80 -12.86
C ARG A 115 -4.07 -10.20 -12.39
N THR A 116 -3.17 -9.23 -12.21
CA THR A 116 -1.86 -9.45 -11.62
C THR A 116 -2.04 -10.05 -10.23
N ARG A 117 -1.41 -11.21 -10.01
CA ARG A 117 -1.30 -11.81 -8.69
C ARG A 117 0.07 -11.56 -8.12
N PHE A 118 0.09 -11.38 -6.82
CA PHE A 118 1.30 -11.23 -6.04
C PHE A 118 1.65 -12.57 -5.40
N ASP A 119 2.92 -12.82 -5.15
CA ASP A 119 3.37 -14.02 -4.45
C ASP A 119 2.98 -13.88 -2.97
N ASP A 120 2.15 -14.78 -2.48
CA ASP A 120 1.49 -14.68 -1.17
C ASP A 120 2.50 -14.52 -0.02
N ASP A 121 3.65 -15.19 -0.12
CA ASP A 121 4.69 -15.24 0.91
C ASP A 121 5.74 -14.12 0.77
N ARG A 122 5.64 -13.31 -0.27
CA ARG A 122 6.57 -12.20 -0.54
C ARG A 122 6.05 -10.89 0.01
N TYR A 123 6.94 -10.11 0.62
CA TYR A 123 6.65 -8.72 0.98
C TYR A 123 6.90 -7.76 -0.19
N TYR A 124 6.01 -6.77 -0.30
CA TYR A 124 6.01 -5.68 -1.28
C TYR A 124 5.96 -4.32 -0.59
N GLY A 125 6.32 -3.24 -1.28
CA GLY A 125 6.37 -1.90 -0.69
C GLY A 125 7.64 -1.66 0.14
N ASN A 126 7.51 -1.02 1.30
CA ASN A 126 8.66 -0.59 2.11
C ASN A 126 9.17 -1.72 3.01
N VAL A 127 9.72 -2.76 2.38
CA VAL A 127 10.28 -3.94 3.05
C VAL A 127 11.44 -3.60 3.99
N PHE A 128 12.15 -2.50 3.73
CA PHE A 128 13.21 -1.98 4.59
C PHE A 128 12.66 -1.43 5.91
N ALA A 129 11.55 -0.69 5.88
CA ALA A 129 10.89 -0.23 7.10
C ALA A 129 10.37 -1.40 7.94
N LEU A 130 9.80 -2.42 7.28
CA LEU A 130 9.40 -3.65 7.96
C LEU A 130 10.58 -4.34 8.65
N ALA A 131 11.72 -4.45 7.97
CA ALA A 131 12.93 -5.05 8.53
C ALA A 131 13.42 -4.27 9.77
N VAL A 132 13.39 -2.94 9.71
CA VAL A 132 13.74 -2.07 10.83
C VAL A 132 12.83 -2.30 12.03
N ASP A 133 11.51 -2.34 11.81
CA ASP A 133 10.53 -2.53 12.88
C ASP A 133 10.68 -3.91 13.54
N LYS A 134 10.76 -4.98 12.74
CA LYS A 134 11.00 -6.34 13.24
C LYS A 134 12.26 -6.41 14.11
N TYR A 135 13.37 -5.86 13.62
CA TYR A 135 14.63 -5.89 14.34
C TYR A 135 14.61 -5.07 15.63
N LEU A 136 13.95 -3.90 15.62
CA LEU A 136 13.79 -3.08 16.82
C LEU A 136 12.90 -3.74 17.88
N ASP A 137 11.86 -4.46 17.47
CA ASP A 137 10.94 -5.15 18.37
C ASP A 137 11.58 -6.34 19.08
N GLU A 138 12.47 -7.06 18.40
CA GLU A 138 13.26 -8.15 18.98
C GLU A 138 14.44 -7.65 19.84
N MET A 139 14.83 -6.38 19.69
CA MET A 139 15.99 -5.80 20.36
C MET A 139 15.74 -5.52 21.85
N THR A 140 16.68 -5.96 22.69
CA THR A 140 16.66 -5.65 24.13
C THR A 140 16.76 -4.14 24.39
N ALA A 141 16.34 -3.71 25.58
CA ALA A 141 16.48 -2.31 25.99
C ALA A 141 17.93 -1.81 25.87
N SER A 142 18.93 -2.61 26.26
CA SER A 142 20.35 -2.26 26.10
C SER A 142 20.75 -2.12 24.63
N GLY A 143 20.27 -3.02 23.76
CA GLY A 143 20.50 -2.97 22.33
C GLY A 143 19.94 -1.69 21.69
N ARG A 144 18.76 -1.24 22.13
CA ARG A 144 18.13 -0.01 21.63
C ARG A 144 18.97 1.25 21.89
N HIS A 145 19.77 1.25 22.96
CA HIS A 145 20.70 2.34 23.29
C HIS A 145 22.10 2.17 22.66
N SER A 146 22.37 1.05 21.99
CA SER A 146 23.61 0.86 21.25
C SER A 146 23.69 1.77 20.02
N ARG A 147 24.89 1.96 19.47
CA ARG A 147 25.09 2.71 18.22
C ARG A 147 24.19 2.21 17.08
N PHE A 148 24.05 0.88 16.96
CA PHE A 148 23.22 0.27 15.93
C PHE A 148 21.72 0.46 16.21
N GLY A 149 21.29 0.34 17.48
CA GLY A 149 19.92 0.62 17.88
C GLY A 149 19.49 2.06 17.60
N ILE A 150 20.37 3.03 17.92
CA ILE A 150 20.15 4.46 17.63
C ILE A 150 20.07 4.69 16.10
N PHE A 151 20.92 4.02 15.33
CA PHE A 151 20.85 4.06 13.87
C PHE A 151 19.49 3.56 13.35
N LEU A 152 19.03 2.39 13.78
CA LEU A 152 17.74 1.83 13.36
C LEU A 152 16.56 2.73 13.75
N GLN A 153 16.58 3.34 14.95
CA GLN A 153 15.56 4.32 15.34
C GLN A 153 15.57 5.56 14.45
N GLY A 154 16.76 6.02 14.03
CA GLY A 154 16.91 7.10 13.05
C GLY A 154 16.32 6.73 11.69
N ILE A 155 16.60 5.52 11.20
CA ILE A 155 16.03 5.00 9.96
C ILE A 155 14.49 4.91 10.06
N ARG A 156 13.97 4.33 11.14
CA ARG A 156 12.52 4.26 11.40
C ARG A 156 11.86 5.65 11.36
N THR A 157 12.52 6.63 11.97
CA THR A 157 12.06 8.02 11.97
C THR A 157 11.97 8.57 10.55
N PHE A 158 12.95 8.28 9.70
CA PHE A 158 12.91 8.66 8.29
C PHE A 158 11.75 7.98 7.55
N TYR A 159 11.54 6.67 7.69
CA TYR A 159 10.44 6.00 6.99
C TYR A 159 9.05 6.49 7.42
N HIS A 160 8.84 6.75 8.71
CA HIS A 160 7.57 7.34 9.16
C HIS A 160 7.39 8.80 8.71
N ARG A 161 8.47 9.58 8.64
CA ARG A 161 8.45 11.00 8.26
C ARG A 161 9.62 11.34 7.32
N PRO A 162 9.51 10.98 6.04
CA PRO A 162 10.56 11.21 5.06
C PRO A 162 10.79 12.71 4.84
N GLY A 163 12.04 13.14 4.88
CA GLY A 163 12.39 14.55 4.73
C GLY A 163 13.89 14.78 4.68
N LYS A 164 14.29 15.97 4.21
CA LYS A 164 15.72 16.33 4.06
C LYS A 164 16.50 16.24 5.38
N GLY A 165 15.87 16.64 6.49
CA GLY A 165 16.47 16.57 7.82
C GLY A 165 16.70 15.13 8.28
N THR A 166 15.66 14.30 8.20
CA THR A 166 15.71 12.88 8.60
C THR A 166 16.64 12.08 7.69
N ALA A 167 16.68 12.38 6.38
CA ALA A 167 17.63 11.77 5.44
C ALA A 167 19.10 12.09 5.80
N LYS A 168 19.42 13.37 6.11
CA LYS A 168 20.77 13.75 6.59
C LYS A 168 21.15 13.08 7.91
N GLN A 169 20.16 12.89 8.79
CA GLN A 169 20.37 12.18 10.04
C GLN A 169 20.73 10.71 9.78
N CYS A 170 20.04 10.04 8.85
CA CYS A 170 20.38 8.67 8.43
C CYS A 170 21.85 8.54 7.99
N LEU A 171 22.31 9.47 7.14
CA LEU A 171 23.72 9.52 6.69
C LEU A 171 24.71 9.76 7.84
N THR A 172 24.31 10.54 8.84
CA THR A 172 25.19 10.83 9.99
C THR A 172 25.30 9.62 10.89
N LEU A 173 24.17 8.95 11.15
CA LEU A 173 24.09 7.77 12.00
C LEU A 173 24.74 6.53 11.37
N SER A 174 24.74 6.43 10.04
CA SER A 174 25.39 5.32 9.33
C SER A 174 26.92 5.39 9.35
N LYS A 175 27.52 6.55 9.60
CA LYS A 175 28.98 6.70 9.65
C LYS A 175 29.57 5.73 10.66
N GLY A 176 30.60 4.99 10.25
CA GLY A 176 31.33 4.05 11.10
C GLY A 176 30.59 2.75 11.43
N LEU A 177 29.43 2.50 10.80
CA LEU A 177 28.83 1.17 10.72
C LEU A 177 29.32 0.49 9.44
N THR A 178 29.42 -0.84 9.44
CA THR A 178 29.80 -1.56 8.22
C THR A 178 28.61 -1.62 7.27
N HIS A 179 28.88 -1.54 5.96
CA HIS A 179 27.81 -1.58 4.94
C HIS A 179 26.95 -2.84 5.07
N LYS A 180 27.60 -3.99 5.29
CA LYS A 180 26.92 -5.29 5.39
C LYS A 180 25.91 -5.34 6.55
N ASP A 181 26.16 -4.62 7.63
CA ASP A 181 25.26 -4.61 8.80
C ASP A 181 24.03 -3.72 8.58
N ILE A 182 24.12 -2.71 7.71
CA ILE A 182 23.07 -1.70 7.52
C ILE A 182 22.27 -1.90 6.22
N GLU A 183 22.84 -2.58 5.23
CA GLU A 183 22.22 -2.83 3.92
C GLU A 183 20.77 -3.36 3.98
N PRO A 184 20.41 -4.31 4.86
CA PRO A 184 19.03 -4.82 4.93
C PRO A 184 17.99 -3.78 5.38
N PHE A 185 18.43 -2.64 5.92
CA PHE A 185 17.59 -1.63 6.56
C PHE A 185 17.56 -0.32 5.78
N ILE A 186 18.37 -0.17 4.74
CA ILE A 186 18.53 1.09 4.01
C ILE A 186 17.97 0.96 2.59
N PHE A 187 16.92 1.74 2.33
CA PHE A 187 16.44 1.99 0.99
C PHE A 187 17.17 3.22 0.41
N ILE A 188 18.33 2.99 -0.20
CA ILE A 188 19.26 4.05 -0.63
C ILE A 188 18.57 5.02 -1.58
N GLU A 189 17.89 4.52 -2.62
CA GLU A 189 17.21 5.33 -3.63
C GLU A 189 16.15 6.25 -3.01
N TYR A 190 15.45 5.76 -1.97
CA TYR A 190 14.43 6.54 -1.30
C TYR A 190 15.03 7.64 -0.43
N ILE A 191 16.11 7.35 0.31
CA ILE A 191 16.82 8.35 1.11
C ILE A 191 17.45 9.43 0.22
N GLU A 192 18.09 9.04 -0.88
CA GLU A 192 18.76 9.96 -1.80
C GLU A 192 17.80 10.98 -2.42
N ARG A 193 16.54 10.60 -2.67
CA ARG A 193 15.52 11.53 -3.17
C ARG A 193 15.33 12.76 -2.31
N TYR A 194 15.49 12.63 -0.99
CA TYR A 194 15.33 13.75 -0.05
C TYR A 194 16.62 14.54 0.20
N LEU A 195 17.74 14.10 -0.36
CA LEU A 195 19.04 14.77 -0.23
C LEU A 195 19.36 15.71 -1.39
N ARG A 196 18.73 15.49 -2.55
CA ARG A 196 18.75 16.38 -3.72
C ARG A 196 18.11 17.74 -3.35
#